data_AF-A0A8R2R4N6-F1
#
_entry.id   AF-A0A8R2R4N6-F1
#
_cell.length_a   1.000
_cell.length_b   1.000
_cell.length_c   1.000
_cell.angle_alpha   90.00
_cell.angle_beta   90.00
_cell.angle_gamma   90.00
#
_symmetry.space_group_name_H-M   'P 1'
#
loop_
_entity.id
_entity.type
_entity.pdbx_description
1 polymer ?
#
loop_
_entity_poly.entity_id
_entity_poly.type
_entity_poly.pdbx_seq_one_letter_code
_entity_poly.pdbx_strand_id
1 'polypeptide(L)'
;MSLVTPKVLDLILLAQSGKDPAQEQSQESPETVAVTLKRLVLGRRCALHVHRTMKSKTELLDGAVAIGDGNAILTVVLFLIATLNKKLVYELLSSRLIALNHYISFLQNEGKITELTDLLTMLGRSPDAAMAHFQHAVKTQGNNVDGLLRKVTNILANHFNQPGVDAHQTKMVDAYVKLLEWQKLANLPELSNRSALQCLAYTCSRHWTEGAGAAMSPLTLGQRQQISPLQFDWVVLNVHAKSGKWDILESLFTKKDWLGRSTVSSHVPAQCLLRRLSELGASSRLMAACLAKLPSADERLALALNYKVHCVVIQTYAKQKDRLALTNYKMTLNPQSEEYILAENTLRDPSIKWKN
;
A
#
# COMPACT_ATOMS: atom_id res chain seq x y z
N MET A 1 -16.58 6.55 -8.35
CA MET A 1 -18.04 6.71 -8.14
C MET A 1 -18.28 8.16 -7.77
N SER A 2 -19.18 8.84 -8.48
CA SER A 2 -19.49 10.26 -8.26
C SER A 2 -20.15 10.43 -6.89
N LEU A 3 -19.55 11.24 -6.01
CA LEU A 3 -20.01 11.46 -4.63
C LEU A 3 -20.97 12.63 -4.47
N VAL A 4 -21.41 13.25 -5.57
CA VAL A 4 -22.33 14.39 -5.51
C VAL A 4 -23.42 14.19 -6.55
N THR A 5 -24.67 14.07 -6.09
CA THR A 5 -25.81 14.03 -6.99
C THR A 5 -25.96 15.39 -7.68
N PRO A 6 -26.43 15.47 -8.93
CA PRO A 6 -26.55 16.73 -9.67
C PRO A 6 -27.31 17.82 -8.90
N LYS A 7 -28.30 17.42 -8.07
CA LYS A 7 -29.08 18.30 -7.21
C LYS A 7 -28.28 18.96 -6.06
N VAL A 8 -27.22 18.31 -5.59
CA VAL A 8 -26.33 18.85 -4.54
C VAL A 8 -25.32 19.82 -5.15
N LEU A 9 -24.92 19.61 -6.40
CA LEU A 9 -24.09 20.56 -7.15
C LEU A 9 -24.82 21.90 -7.32
N ASP A 10 -26.13 21.87 -7.60
CA ASP A 10 -26.97 23.07 -7.69
C ASP A 10 -27.08 23.82 -6.35
N LEU A 11 -27.18 23.09 -5.23
CA LEU A 11 -27.22 23.70 -3.90
C LEU A 11 -25.88 24.34 -3.51
N ILE A 12 -24.76 23.72 -3.89
CA ILE A 12 -23.41 24.28 -3.71
C ILE A 12 -23.22 25.54 -4.58
N LEU A 13 -23.69 25.52 -5.83
CA LEU A 13 -23.64 26.66 -6.75
C LEU A 13 -24.49 27.84 -6.27
N LEU A 14 -25.67 27.59 -5.69
CA LEU A 14 -26.53 28.65 -5.14
C LEU A 14 -25.98 29.24 -3.83
N ALA A 15 -25.38 28.42 -2.95
CA ALA A 15 -24.66 28.92 -1.78
C ALA A 15 -23.48 29.85 -2.15
N GLN A 16 -22.95 29.73 -3.38
CA GLN A 16 -21.90 30.57 -3.94
C GLN A 16 -22.42 31.80 -4.71
N SER A 17 -23.68 31.82 -5.17
CA SER A 17 -24.14 32.86 -6.13
C SER A 17 -24.75 34.11 -5.49
N GLY A 18 -25.18 34.06 -4.24
CA GLY A 18 -25.74 35.21 -3.52
C GLY A 18 -26.97 35.87 -4.18
N LYS A 19 -27.68 35.19 -5.10
CA LYS A 19 -28.89 35.71 -5.77
C LYS A 19 -30.12 34.83 -5.51
N ASP A 20 -31.18 35.47 -5.00
CA ASP A 20 -32.52 34.89 -4.80
C ASP A 20 -33.36 34.94 -6.09
N PRO A 21 -34.24 33.94 -6.33
CA PRO A 21 -35.41 34.11 -7.18
C PRO A 21 -36.70 34.14 -6.36
N ALA A 22 -37.45 35.23 -6.59
CA ALA A 22 -38.90 35.47 -6.48
C ALA A 22 -39.75 34.64 -5.48
N GLN A 23 -40.23 35.40 -4.49
CA GLN A 23 -41.42 35.27 -3.65
C GLN A 23 -42.49 34.24 -4.05
N GLU A 24 -42.70 33.25 -3.17
CA GLU A 24 -44.03 32.71 -2.88
C GLU A 24 -44.30 32.85 -1.38
N GLN A 25 -45.33 33.65 -1.06
CA GLN A 25 -45.78 33.93 0.29
C GLN A 25 -46.62 32.76 0.82
N SER A 26 -46.02 31.94 1.68
CA SER A 26 -46.75 31.12 2.64
C SER A 26 -46.19 31.45 4.01
N GLN A 27 -47.05 31.86 4.97
CA GLN A 27 -46.70 32.22 6.34
C GLN A 27 -45.59 31.34 6.91
N GLU A 28 -44.34 31.82 6.85
CA GLU A 28 -43.21 31.09 7.40
C GLU A 28 -43.22 31.27 8.91
N SER A 29 -43.45 30.16 9.62
CA SER A 29 -42.99 30.03 11.00
C SER A 29 -41.58 30.59 11.10
N PRO A 30 -41.22 31.37 12.14
CA PRO A 30 -39.89 31.95 12.25
C PRO A 30 -38.85 30.84 12.00
N GLU A 31 -37.99 31.03 11.01
CA GLU A 31 -36.92 30.07 10.68
C GLU A 31 -35.91 30.04 11.83
N THR A 32 -36.27 29.28 12.86
CA THR A 32 -35.39 28.96 13.97
C THR A 32 -34.32 27.98 13.51
N VAL A 33 -33.20 27.96 14.21
CA VAL A 33 -32.10 27.01 13.95
C VAL A 33 -32.62 25.57 13.84
N ALA A 34 -33.55 25.17 14.72
CA ALA A 34 -34.14 23.82 14.69
C ALA A 34 -34.92 23.53 13.41
N VAL A 35 -35.69 24.50 12.90
CA VAL A 35 -36.45 24.35 11.64
C VAL A 35 -35.49 24.25 10.45
N THR A 36 -34.47 25.11 10.40
CA THR A 36 -33.45 25.10 9.37
C THR A 36 -32.71 23.76 9.31
N LEU A 37 -32.26 23.27 10.46
CA LEU A 37 -31.55 21.98 10.56
C LEU A 37 -32.44 20.80 10.16
N LYS A 38 -33.70 20.79 10.60
CA LYS A 38 -34.67 19.77 10.18
C LYS A 38 -34.86 19.77 8.67
N ARG A 39 -34.96 20.94 8.03
CA ARG A 39 -35.06 21.07 6.56
C ARG A 39 -33.80 20.54 5.87
N LEU A 40 -32.61 20.92 6.35
CA LEU A 40 -31.31 20.46 5.83
C LEU A 40 -31.18 18.94 5.81
N VAL A 41 -31.46 18.28 6.95
CA VAL A 41 -31.35 16.82 7.08
C VAL A 41 -32.33 16.10 6.17
N LEU A 42 -33.52 16.67 5.97
CA LEU A 42 -34.52 16.14 5.05
C LEU A 42 -34.23 16.48 3.58
N GLY A 43 -33.09 17.12 3.27
CA GLY A 43 -32.73 17.54 1.90
C GLY A 43 -33.69 18.59 1.32
N ARG A 44 -34.40 19.34 2.16
CA ARG A 44 -35.35 20.38 1.77
C ARG A 44 -34.65 21.73 1.64
N ARG A 45 -35.22 22.63 0.83
CA ARG A 45 -34.73 24.00 0.70
C ARG A 45 -34.80 24.72 2.06
N CYS A 46 -33.78 25.50 2.38
CA CYS A 46 -33.68 26.29 3.60
C CYS A 46 -32.89 27.58 3.33
N ALA A 47 -33.30 28.70 3.93
CA ALA A 47 -32.64 29.98 3.76
C ALA A 47 -31.60 30.24 4.87
N LEU A 48 -30.37 29.75 4.70
CA LEU A 48 -29.31 29.92 5.72
C LEU A 48 -28.99 31.40 6.02
N HIS A 49 -29.23 32.28 5.05
CA HIS A 49 -28.98 33.72 5.17
C HIS A 49 -29.84 34.44 6.23
N VAL A 50 -30.90 33.80 6.73
CA VAL A 50 -31.68 34.32 7.88
C VAL A 50 -30.85 34.34 9.17
N HIS A 51 -29.87 33.45 9.28
CA HIS A 51 -28.93 33.37 10.40
C HIS A 51 -27.79 34.38 10.24
N ARG A 52 -28.07 35.65 10.56
CA ARG A 52 -27.11 36.77 10.37
C ARG A 52 -26.13 36.95 11.52
N THR A 53 -26.57 36.72 12.76
CA THR A 53 -25.78 37.00 13.97
C THR A 53 -24.74 35.90 14.22
N MET A 54 -23.61 36.26 14.83
CA MET A 54 -22.59 35.28 15.23
C MET A 54 -23.17 34.19 16.14
N LYS A 55 -23.98 34.58 17.12
CA LYS A 55 -24.66 33.64 18.03
C LYS A 55 -25.49 32.61 17.26
N SER A 56 -26.34 33.08 16.34
CA SER A 56 -27.21 32.19 15.55
C SER A 56 -26.42 31.27 14.61
N LYS A 57 -25.33 31.77 14.02
CA LYS A 57 -24.40 30.97 13.20
C LYS A 57 -23.68 29.89 13.99
N THR A 58 -23.26 30.21 15.22
CA THR A 58 -22.65 29.25 16.15
C THR A 58 -23.65 28.17 16.56
N GLU A 59 -24.87 28.56 16.97
CA GLU A 59 -25.95 27.63 17.31
C GLU A 59 -26.32 26.71 16.13
N LEU A 60 -26.32 27.26 14.91
CA LEU A 60 -26.57 26.48 13.70
C LEU A 60 -25.52 25.41 13.47
N LEU A 61 -24.24 25.75 13.66
CA LEU A 61 -23.14 24.78 13.53
C LEU A 61 -23.18 23.73 14.65
N ASP A 62 -23.41 24.15 15.90
CA ASP A 62 -23.54 23.25 17.05
C ASP A 62 -24.68 22.25 16.86
N GLY A 63 -25.84 22.74 16.42
CA GLY A 63 -26.99 21.89 16.13
C GLY A 63 -26.73 20.93 14.97
N ALA A 64 -26.06 21.36 13.89
CA ALA A 64 -25.69 20.47 12.79
C ALA A 64 -24.74 19.35 13.26
N VAL A 65 -23.73 19.69 14.08
CA VAL A 65 -22.80 18.72 14.66
C VAL A 65 -23.53 17.75 15.59
N ALA A 66 -24.46 18.23 16.42
CA ALA A 66 -25.23 17.39 17.33
C ALA A 66 -26.15 16.38 16.60
N ILE A 67 -26.68 16.75 15.45
CA ILE A 67 -27.48 15.85 14.60
C ILE A 67 -26.61 14.77 13.95
N GLY A 68 -25.36 15.10 13.61
CA GLY A 68 -24.40 14.15 13.04
C GLY A 68 -24.60 13.86 11.54
N ASP A 69 -25.43 14.64 10.84
CA ASP A 69 -25.57 14.52 9.38
C ASP A 69 -24.42 15.27 8.67
N GLY A 70 -23.53 14.51 8.00
CA GLY A 70 -22.33 15.07 7.37
C GLY A 70 -22.62 16.10 6.28
N ASN A 71 -23.74 15.97 5.55
CA ASN A 71 -24.12 16.92 4.51
C ASN A 71 -24.61 18.25 5.12
N ALA A 72 -25.44 18.18 6.17
CA ALA A 72 -25.89 19.35 6.91
C ALA A 72 -24.69 20.08 7.54
N ILE A 73 -23.77 19.34 8.18
CA ILE A 73 -22.54 19.92 8.76
C ILE A 73 -21.74 20.65 7.68
N LEU A 74 -21.43 19.99 6.56
CA LEU A 74 -20.64 20.60 5.49
C LEU A 74 -21.34 21.81 4.87
N THR A 75 -22.66 21.74 4.66
CA THR A 75 -23.45 22.85 4.10
C THR A 75 -23.40 24.08 5.00
N VAL A 76 -23.57 23.88 6.32
CA VAL A 76 -23.45 24.97 7.30
C VAL A 76 -22.02 25.52 7.31
N VAL A 77 -20.99 24.67 7.30
CA VAL A 77 -19.59 25.13 7.28
C VAL A 77 -19.29 25.98 6.04
N LEU A 78 -19.74 25.56 4.85
CA LEU A 78 -19.57 26.34 3.61
C LEU A 78 -20.28 27.69 3.68
N PHE A 79 -21.49 27.73 4.26
CA PHE A 79 -22.19 28.99 4.51
C PHE A 79 -21.42 29.92 5.47
N LEU A 80 -20.81 29.39 6.53
CA LEU A 80 -19.98 30.18 7.42
C LEU A 80 -18.74 30.73 6.72
N ILE A 81 -18.07 29.92 5.89
CA ILE A 81 -16.92 30.34 5.08
C ILE A 81 -17.28 31.48 4.13
N ALA A 82 -18.46 31.41 3.50
CA ALA A 82 -18.93 32.43 2.56
C ALA A 82 -19.33 33.75 3.24
N THR A 83 -19.70 33.72 4.51
CA THR A 83 -20.34 34.87 5.19
C THR A 83 -19.56 35.44 6.37
N LEU A 84 -18.46 34.82 6.78
CA LEU A 84 -17.60 35.26 7.88
C LEU A 84 -16.17 35.46 7.41
N ASN A 85 -15.39 36.26 8.15
CA ASN A 85 -13.97 36.36 7.89
C ASN A 85 -13.26 35.03 8.25
N LYS A 86 -12.12 34.76 7.59
CA LYS A 86 -11.40 33.48 7.75
C LYS A 86 -11.01 33.17 9.20
N LYS A 87 -10.57 34.18 9.96
CA LYS A 87 -10.12 34.00 11.35
C LYS A 87 -11.24 33.47 12.24
N LEU A 88 -12.43 34.06 12.17
CA LEU A 88 -13.59 33.64 12.94
C LEU A 88 -14.06 32.22 12.55
N VAL A 89 -14.03 31.90 11.26
CA VAL A 89 -14.37 30.55 10.79
C VAL A 89 -13.40 29.53 11.38
N TYR A 90 -12.10 29.82 11.37
CA TYR A 90 -11.10 28.90 11.92
C TYR A 90 -11.23 28.73 13.43
N GLU A 91 -11.54 29.79 14.19
CA GLU A 91 -11.84 29.71 15.62
C GLU A 91 -13.10 28.87 15.92
N LEU A 92 -14.14 28.99 15.08
CA LEU A 92 -15.35 28.16 15.20
C LEU A 92 -15.09 26.68 14.89
N LEU A 93 -14.27 26.39 13.86
CA LEU A 93 -13.95 25.03 13.45
C LEU A 93 -12.94 24.36 14.40
N SER A 94 -11.96 25.09 14.93
CA SER A 94 -10.95 24.54 15.84
C SER A 94 -11.56 23.98 17.13
N SER A 95 -12.67 24.57 17.57
CA SER A 95 -13.46 24.10 18.73
C SER A 95 -14.43 22.95 18.40
N ARG A 96 -14.57 22.56 17.13
CA ARG A 96 -15.55 21.57 16.65
C ARG A 96 -14.91 20.60 15.65
N LEU A 97 -14.13 19.65 16.17
CA LEU A 97 -13.32 18.72 15.36
C LEU A 97 -14.14 17.94 14.31
N ILE A 98 -15.40 17.59 14.60
CA ILE A 98 -16.28 16.90 13.64
C ILE A 98 -16.50 17.77 12.39
N ALA A 99 -16.90 19.03 12.58
CA ALA A 99 -17.11 19.96 11.48
C ALA A 99 -15.82 20.27 10.72
N LEU A 100 -14.71 20.46 11.45
CA LEU A 100 -13.39 20.65 10.87
C LEU A 100 -12.99 19.46 9.98
N ASN A 101 -13.17 18.23 10.45
CA ASN A 101 -12.81 17.02 9.70
C ASN A 101 -13.65 16.88 8.44
N HIS A 102 -14.96 17.16 8.50
CA HIS A 102 -15.80 17.20 7.29
C HIS A 102 -15.29 18.21 6.26
N TYR A 103 -14.87 19.40 6.70
CA TYR A 103 -14.34 20.41 5.81
C TYR A 103 -12.96 20.03 5.23
N ILE A 104 -12.07 19.46 6.04
CA ILE A 104 -10.78 18.92 5.57
C ILE A 104 -11.01 17.86 4.50
N SER A 105 -11.91 16.89 4.75
CA SER A 105 -12.22 15.85 3.77
C SER A 105 -12.82 16.42 2.49
N PHE A 106 -13.69 17.43 2.59
CA PHE A 106 -14.21 18.14 1.43
C PHE A 106 -13.08 18.77 0.60
N LEU A 107 -12.18 19.54 1.23
CA LEU A 107 -11.06 20.18 0.52
C LEU A 107 -10.12 19.15 -0.14
N GLN A 108 -9.85 18.03 0.53
CA GLN A 108 -9.05 16.93 0.00
C GLN A 108 -9.69 16.30 -1.24
N ASN A 109 -11.01 16.06 -1.20
CA ASN A 109 -11.75 15.42 -2.29
C ASN A 109 -11.90 16.34 -3.50
N GLU A 110 -12.14 17.63 -3.28
CA GLU A 110 -12.24 18.65 -4.33
C GLU A 110 -10.87 19.10 -4.87
N GLY A 111 -9.77 18.63 -4.29
CA GLY A 111 -8.41 19.00 -4.71
C GLY A 111 -8.03 20.45 -4.41
N LYS A 112 -8.75 21.11 -3.48
CA LYS A 112 -8.52 22.49 -3.03
C LYS A 112 -7.33 22.58 -2.08
N ILE A 113 -6.15 22.30 -2.63
CA ILE A 113 -4.94 22.10 -1.83
C ILE A 113 -4.48 23.38 -1.12
N THR A 114 -4.59 24.54 -1.77
CA THR A 114 -4.18 25.82 -1.19
C THR A 114 -5.03 26.15 0.03
N GLU A 115 -6.36 26.04 -0.07
CA GLU A 115 -7.24 26.27 1.07
C GLU A 115 -7.01 25.25 2.20
N LEU A 116 -6.70 24.00 1.86
CA LEU A 116 -6.39 22.96 2.84
C LEU A 116 -5.10 23.26 3.60
N THR A 117 -4.03 23.62 2.89
CA THR A 117 -2.74 23.94 3.52
C THR A 117 -2.84 25.21 4.37
N ASP A 118 -3.58 26.21 3.93
CA ASP A 118 -3.82 27.44 4.69
C ASP A 118 -4.60 27.14 5.98
N LEU A 119 -5.67 26.35 5.88
CA LEU A 119 -6.47 25.93 7.04
C LEU A 119 -5.61 25.19 8.07
N LEU A 120 -4.85 24.18 7.63
CA LEU A 120 -4.01 23.38 8.51
C LEU A 120 -2.91 24.21 9.15
N THR A 121 -2.27 25.10 8.40
CA THR A 121 -1.22 26.00 8.92
C THR A 121 -1.79 26.95 9.98
N MET A 122 -2.96 27.55 9.73
CA MET A 122 -3.62 28.46 10.67
C MET A 122 -4.08 27.76 11.96
N LEU A 123 -4.33 26.45 11.91
CA LEU A 123 -4.64 25.62 13.07
C LEU A 123 -3.38 25.10 13.80
N GLY A 124 -2.19 25.53 13.40
CA GLY A 124 -0.93 25.05 13.95
C GLY A 124 -0.56 23.63 13.53
N ARG A 125 -1.25 23.07 12.52
CA ARG A 125 -1.04 21.72 11.97
C ARG A 125 -0.13 21.75 10.74
N SER A 126 0.99 22.46 10.84
CA SER A 126 1.96 22.60 9.73
C SER A 126 2.49 21.27 9.18
N PRO A 127 2.76 20.23 10.00
CA PRO A 127 3.16 18.92 9.48
C PRO A 127 2.08 18.26 8.59
N ASP A 128 0.81 18.39 8.98
CA ASP A 128 -0.31 17.86 8.20
C ASP A 128 -0.47 18.63 6.88
N ALA A 129 -0.26 19.95 6.90
CA ALA A 129 -0.26 20.78 5.70
C ALA A 129 0.85 20.33 4.72
N ALA A 130 2.06 20.10 5.23
CA ALA A 130 3.20 19.62 4.44
C ALA A 130 2.90 18.27 3.78
N MET A 131 2.32 17.33 4.55
CA MET A 131 1.94 16.01 4.05
C MET A 131 0.83 16.09 3.00
N ALA A 132 -0.20 16.91 3.23
CA ALA A 132 -1.26 17.13 2.24
C ALA A 132 -0.69 17.68 0.92
N HIS A 133 0.22 18.65 1.00
CA HIS A 133 0.88 19.24 -0.16
C HIS A 133 1.74 18.21 -0.91
N PHE A 134 2.52 17.40 -0.18
CA PHE A 134 3.29 16.29 -0.75
C PHE A 134 2.39 15.28 -1.48
N GLN A 135 1.33 14.80 -0.83
CA GLN A 135 0.41 13.82 -1.42
C GLN A 135 -0.28 14.37 -2.66
N HIS A 136 -0.69 15.64 -2.65
CA HIS A 136 -1.29 16.28 -3.80
C HIS A 136 -0.29 16.39 -4.96
N ALA A 137 0.96 16.77 -4.69
CA ALA A 137 2.00 16.83 -5.72
C ALA A 137 2.22 15.46 -6.37
N VAL A 138 2.33 14.38 -5.59
CA VAL A 138 2.49 13.01 -6.12
C VAL A 138 1.30 12.56 -6.96
N LYS A 139 0.07 12.85 -6.52
CA LYS A 139 -1.16 12.42 -7.20
C LYS A 139 -1.40 13.16 -8.53
N THR A 140 -1.07 14.45 -8.59
CA THR A 140 -1.44 15.31 -9.74
C THR A 140 -0.38 15.39 -10.83
N GLN A 141 0.88 15.08 -10.52
CA GLN A 141 1.98 15.31 -11.44
C GLN A 141 2.07 14.28 -12.59
N GLY A 142 1.41 13.12 -12.45
CA GLY A 142 1.44 12.06 -13.45
C GLY A 142 2.83 11.47 -13.66
N ASN A 143 3.27 11.41 -14.92
CA ASN A 143 4.55 10.79 -15.33
C ASN A 143 5.71 11.80 -15.48
N ASN A 144 5.51 13.07 -15.17
CA ASN A 144 6.56 14.10 -15.27
C ASN A 144 7.50 14.06 -14.05
N VAL A 145 8.53 13.20 -14.11
CA VAL A 145 9.50 12.97 -13.03
C VAL A 145 10.27 14.25 -12.69
N ASP A 146 10.77 15.01 -13.66
CA ASP A 146 11.52 16.25 -13.40
C ASP A 146 10.70 17.29 -12.65
N GLY A 147 9.45 17.49 -13.10
CA GLY A 147 8.54 18.40 -12.44
C GLY A 147 8.15 17.92 -11.03
N LEU A 148 8.00 16.60 -10.84
CA LEU A 148 7.71 16.01 -9.54
C LEU A 148 8.88 16.18 -8.58
N LEU A 149 10.09 15.83 -9.04
CA LEU A 149 11.32 15.95 -8.28
C LEU A 149 11.49 17.39 -7.78
N ARG A 150 11.40 18.37 -8.69
CA ARG A 150 11.50 19.79 -8.31
C ARG A 150 10.46 20.20 -7.26
N LYS A 151 9.20 19.78 -7.41
CA LYS A 151 8.12 20.09 -6.44
C LYS A 151 8.38 19.45 -5.08
N VAL A 152 8.70 18.17 -5.06
CA VAL A 152 8.92 17.41 -3.81
C VAL A 152 10.18 17.88 -3.09
N THR A 153 11.27 18.16 -3.80
CA THR A 153 12.48 18.75 -3.22
C THR A 153 12.19 20.10 -2.56
N ASN A 154 11.40 20.95 -3.21
CA ASN A 154 10.97 22.22 -2.61
C ASN A 154 10.12 22.01 -1.35
N ILE A 155 9.21 21.03 -1.37
CA ILE A 155 8.38 20.69 -0.20
C ILE A 155 9.25 20.19 0.96
N LEU A 156 10.21 19.30 0.68
CA LEU A 156 11.16 18.77 1.67
C LEU A 156 11.94 19.91 2.34
N ALA A 157 12.54 20.78 1.53
CA ALA A 157 13.38 21.88 2.00
C ALA A 157 12.60 22.90 2.84
N ASN A 158 11.38 23.27 2.40
CA ASN A 158 10.63 24.36 3.03
C ASN A 158 9.79 23.91 4.22
N HIS A 159 9.29 22.67 4.21
CA HIS A 159 8.31 22.21 5.20
C HIS A 159 8.82 21.07 6.09
N PHE A 160 9.49 20.06 5.54
CA PHE A 160 9.87 18.86 6.31
C PHE A 160 11.20 19.00 7.08
N ASN A 161 12.00 20.02 6.78
CA ASN A 161 13.22 20.36 7.52
C ASN A 161 12.98 21.36 8.67
N GLN A 162 11.72 21.65 8.98
CA GLN A 162 11.36 22.58 10.05
C GLN A 162 11.34 21.90 11.43
N PRO A 163 11.64 22.62 12.53
CA PRO A 163 11.50 22.09 13.88
C PRO A 163 10.06 21.61 14.16
N GLY A 164 9.93 20.46 14.83
CA GLY A 164 8.62 19.89 15.20
C GLY A 164 7.98 18.97 14.16
N VAL A 165 8.60 18.78 12.99
CA VAL A 165 8.18 17.77 12.02
C VAL A 165 8.70 16.39 12.43
N ASP A 166 7.88 15.37 12.22
CA ASP A 166 8.23 13.98 12.49
C ASP A 166 9.39 13.51 11.59
N ALA A 167 10.45 13.00 12.22
CA ALA A 167 11.66 12.57 11.52
C ALA A 167 11.41 11.40 10.56
N HIS A 168 10.39 10.57 10.82
CA HIS A 168 10.03 9.48 9.93
C HIS A 168 9.37 10.01 8.64
N GLN A 169 8.48 11.01 8.73
CA GLN A 169 7.93 11.69 7.56
C GLN A 169 9.01 12.33 6.69
N THR A 170 9.98 13.03 7.30
CA THR A 170 11.11 13.64 6.57
C THR A 170 11.93 12.58 5.84
N LYS A 171 12.26 11.46 6.50
CA LYS A 171 12.98 10.34 5.87
C LYS A 171 12.21 9.71 4.71
N MET A 172 10.88 9.60 4.82
CA MET A 172 10.04 9.06 3.76
C MET A 172 10.07 9.96 2.51
N VAL A 173 9.93 11.28 2.69
CA VAL A 173 9.96 12.24 1.58
C VAL A 173 11.35 12.29 0.94
N ASP A 174 12.42 12.28 1.75
CA ASP A 174 13.81 12.21 1.28
C ASP A 174 14.11 10.93 0.47
N ALA A 175 13.64 9.76 0.94
CA ALA A 175 13.77 8.51 0.21
C ALA A 175 13.06 8.56 -1.16
N TYR A 176 11.88 9.20 -1.20
CA TYR A 176 11.14 9.38 -2.44
C TYR A 176 11.83 10.37 -3.40
N VAL A 177 12.45 11.44 -2.91
CA VAL A 177 13.31 12.33 -3.72
C VAL A 177 14.44 11.51 -4.37
N LYS A 178 15.15 10.70 -3.59
CA LYS A 178 16.23 9.82 -4.10
C LYS A 178 15.73 8.81 -5.14
N LEU A 179 14.49 8.33 -5.02
CA LEU A 179 13.87 7.46 -6.02
C LEU A 179 13.61 8.22 -7.33
N LEU A 180 13.08 9.44 -7.25
CA LEU A 180 12.83 10.28 -8.41
C LEU A 180 14.14 10.69 -9.11
N GLU A 181 15.21 10.96 -8.36
CA GLU A 181 16.55 11.18 -8.92
C GLU A 181 17.05 9.97 -9.70
N TRP A 182 16.86 8.76 -9.15
CA TRP A 182 17.20 7.53 -9.84
C TRP A 182 16.33 7.33 -11.10
N GLN A 183 15.02 7.59 -11.03
CA GLN A 183 14.12 7.47 -12.17
C GLN A 183 14.46 8.47 -13.28
N LYS A 184 14.86 9.70 -12.91
CA LYS A 184 15.38 10.69 -13.84
C LYS A 184 16.66 10.23 -14.52
N LEU A 185 17.60 9.66 -13.76
CA LEU A 185 18.83 9.09 -14.33
C LEU A 185 18.54 7.92 -15.27
N ALA A 186 17.63 7.03 -14.89
CA ALA A 186 17.21 5.90 -15.70
C ALA A 186 16.54 6.37 -17.01
N ASN A 187 15.78 7.47 -16.95
CA ASN A 187 15.11 8.11 -18.08
C ASN A 187 14.21 7.15 -18.89
N LEU A 188 13.44 6.33 -18.17
CA LEU A 188 12.54 5.32 -18.73
C LEU A 188 11.08 5.66 -18.40
N PRO A 189 10.25 6.00 -19.39
CA PRO A 189 8.85 6.41 -19.17
C PRO A 189 8.01 5.37 -18.42
N GLU A 190 8.28 4.07 -18.60
CA GLU A 190 7.57 3.00 -17.89
C GLU A 190 7.87 2.95 -16.38
N LEU A 191 9.00 3.55 -15.96
CA LEU A 191 9.43 3.65 -14.56
C LEU A 191 9.05 5.00 -13.92
N SER A 192 8.54 5.95 -14.70
CA SER A 192 8.14 7.26 -14.19
C SER A 192 7.13 7.14 -13.05
N ASN A 193 7.48 7.70 -11.88
CA ASN A 193 6.63 7.70 -10.70
C ASN A 193 6.17 6.29 -10.27
N ARG A 194 6.97 5.26 -10.57
CA ARG A 194 6.75 3.89 -10.09
C ARG A 194 7.34 3.70 -8.69
N SER A 195 6.87 2.66 -8.00
CA SER A 195 7.40 2.30 -6.69
C SER A 195 8.83 1.75 -6.79
N ALA A 196 9.59 1.84 -5.69
CA ALA A 196 10.93 1.25 -5.60
C ALA A 196 10.95 -0.25 -5.93
N LEU A 197 9.90 -1.01 -5.58
CA LEU A 197 9.80 -2.43 -5.89
C LEU A 197 9.56 -2.69 -7.39
N GLN A 198 8.81 -1.83 -8.09
CA GLN A 198 8.64 -1.92 -9.54
C GLN A 198 9.94 -1.57 -10.27
N CYS A 199 10.65 -0.53 -9.82
CA CYS A 199 11.98 -0.19 -10.32
C CYS A 199 12.96 -1.35 -10.06
N LEU A 200 12.93 -1.96 -8.87
CA LEU A 200 13.74 -3.13 -8.54
C LEU A 200 13.43 -4.28 -9.51
N ALA A 201 12.14 -4.60 -9.73
CA ALA A 201 11.75 -5.65 -10.66
C ALA A 201 12.30 -5.42 -12.08
N TYR A 202 12.25 -4.17 -12.55
CA TYR A 202 12.87 -3.78 -13.82
C TYR A 202 14.37 -4.06 -13.81
N THR A 203 15.11 -3.58 -12.80
CA THR A 203 16.56 -3.81 -12.70
C THR A 203 16.90 -5.29 -12.61
N CYS A 204 16.15 -6.11 -11.88
CA CYS A 204 16.36 -7.56 -11.83
C CYS A 204 16.18 -8.19 -13.22
N SER A 205 15.20 -7.72 -14.00
CA SER A 205 14.94 -8.29 -15.32
C SER A 205 16.00 -7.93 -16.37
N ARG A 206 16.57 -6.71 -16.31
CA ARG A 206 17.44 -6.14 -17.35
C ARG A 206 18.91 -6.00 -16.97
N HIS A 207 19.21 -5.81 -15.69
CA HIS A 207 20.52 -5.40 -15.17
C HIS A 207 21.05 -6.33 -14.08
N TRP A 208 20.58 -7.58 -14.02
CA TRP A 208 20.95 -8.55 -12.96
C TRP A 208 22.47 -8.78 -12.83
N THR A 209 23.19 -8.76 -13.94
CA THR A 209 24.64 -9.01 -13.98
C THR A 209 25.47 -7.80 -13.56
N GLU A 210 24.86 -6.63 -13.36
CA GLU A 210 25.58 -5.44 -12.92
C GLU A 210 25.93 -5.53 -11.42
N GLY A 211 27.22 -5.38 -11.13
CA GLY A 211 27.74 -5.37 -9.77
C GLY A 211 27.29 -4.16 -8.95
N ALA A 212 27.46 -4.26 -7.63
CA ALA A 212 27.22 -3.15 -6.72
C ALA A 212 28.09 -1.94 -7.11
N GLY A 213 27.49 -0.75 -7.10
CA GLY A 213 28.12 0.50 -7.53
C GLY A 213 27.60 1.00 -8.89
N ALA A 214 27.17 0.11 -9.79
CA ALA A 214 26.50 0.51 -11.02
C ALA A 214 25.11 1.09 -10.71
N ALA A 215 24.74 2.18 -11.40
CA ALA A 215 23.51 2.91 -11.12
C ALA A 215 22.24 2.08 -11.33
N MET A 216 22.24 1.20 -12.34
CA MET A 216 21.10 0.35 -12.69
C MET A 216 21.15 -1.04 -12.02
N SER A 217 22.19 -1.32 -11.22
CA SER A 217 22.29 -2.58 -10.49
C SER A 217 21.13 -2.74 -9.50
N PRO A 218 20.47 -3.92 -9.47
CA PRO A 218 19.44 -4.23 -8.47
C PRO A 218 19.95 -4.06 -7.04
N LEU A 219 21.21 -4.44 -6.79
CA LEU A 219 21.83 -4.34 -5.47
C LEU A 219 22.01 -2.88 -5.04
N THR A 220 22.51 -2.03 -5.94
CA THR A 220 22.66 -0.59 -5.68
C THR A 220 21.30 0.05 -5.40
N LEU A 221 20.29 -0.23 -6.22
CA LEU A 221 18.95 0.32 -6.02
C LEU A 221 18.34 -0.16 -4.71
N GLY A 222 18.46 -1.46 -4.41
CA GLY A 222 18.00 -2.06 -3.16
C GLY A 222 18.61 -1.41 -1.92
N GLN A 223 19.92 -1.17 -1.93
CA GLN A 223 20.62 -0.49 -0.83
C GLN A 223 20.18 0.96 -0.69
N ARG A 224 20.15 1.73 -1.79
CA ARG A 224 19.78 3.16 -1.76
C ARG A 224 18.36 3.39 -1.29
N GLN A 225 17.44 2.52 -1.69
CA GLN A 225 16.03 2.59 -1.31
C GLN A 225 15.71 1.83 -0.01
N GLN A 226 16.74 1.27 0.66
CA GLN A 226 16.61 0.49 1.89
C GLN A 226 15.56 -0.62 1.78
N ILE A 227 15.51 -1.28 0.62
CA ILE A 227 14.60 -2.40 0.38
C ILE A 227 15.01 -3.54 1.31
N SER A 228 14.04 -4.04 2.08
CA SER A 228 14.33 -5.12 3.02
C SER A 228 14.81 -6.38 2.29
N PRO A 229 15.69 -7.20 2.90
CA PRO A 229 16.15 -8.44 2.29
C PRO A 229 15.00 -9.38 1.88
N LEU A 230 13.92 -9.42 2.67
CA LEU A 230 12.71 -10.17 2.35
C LEU A 230 12.04 -9.69 1.05
N GLN A 231 11.83 -8.37 0.93
CA GLN A 231 11.23 -7.79 -0.28
C GLN A 231 12.12 -8.01 -1.50
N PHE A 232 13.44 -7.87 -1.32
CA PHE A 232 14.41 -8.08 -2.39
C PHE A 232 14.35 -9.53 -2.90
N ASP A 233 14.48 -10.51 -2.01
CA ASP A 233 14.41 -11.93 -2.36
C ASP A 233 13.07 -12.27 -3.03
N TRP A 234 11.96 -11.68 -2.56
CA TRP A 234 10.64 -11.89 -3.14
C TRP A 234 10.52 -11.34 -4.57
N VAL A 235 11.05 -10.15 -4.83
CA VAL A 235 11.05 -9.55 -6.17
C VAL A 235 11.92 -10.39 -7.11
N VAL A 236 13.13 -10.75 -6.70
CA VAL A 236 14.07 -11.57 -7.49
C VAL A 236 13.45 -12.93 -7.83
N LEU A 237 12.88 -13.63 -6.84
CA LEU A 237 12.15 -14.89 -7.02
C LEU A 237 11.11 -14.76 -8.14
N ASN A 238 10.24 -13.75 -8.05
CA ASN A 238 9.13 -13.59 -8.99
C ASN A 238 9.60 -13.19 -10.40
N VAL A 239 10.59 -12.30 -10.51
CA VAL A 239 11.07 -11.82 -11.80
C VAL A 239 11.78 -12.94 -12.57
N HIS A 240 12.70 -13.65 -11.93
CA HIS A 240 13.50 -14.66 -12.63
C HIS A 240 12.72 -15.94 -12.91
N ALA A 241 11.86 -16.40 -11.99
CA ALA A 241 11.01 -17.56 -12.23
C ALA A 241 10.04 -17.34 -13.40
N LYS A 242 9.36 -16.18 -13.45
CA LYS A 242 8.48 -15.82 -14.57
C LYS A 242 9.23 -15.67 -15.90
N SER A 243 10.53 -15.41 -15.84
CA SER A 243 11.40 -15.35 -17.02
C SER A 243 12.03 -16.70 -17.37
N GLY A 244 11.69 -17.79 -16.67
CA GLY A 244 12.29 -19.11 -16.84
C GLY A 244 13.78 -19.20 -16.46
N LYS A 245 14.33 -18.18 -15.79
CA LYS A 245 15.74 -18.10 -15.38
C LYS A 245 15.99 -18.83 -14.06
N TRP A 246 15.76 -20.13 -14.06
CA TRP A 246 15.82 -20.99 -12.87
C TRP A 246 17.25 -21.17 -12.34
N ASP A 247 18.25 -21.11 -13.22
CA ASP A 247 19.67 -21.14 -12.89
C ASP A 247 20.08 -20.02 -11.92
N ILE A 248 19.54 -18.81 -12.13
CA ILE A 248 19.76 -17.67 -11.22
C ILE A 248 19.19 -17.99 -9.84
N LEU A 249 17.96 -18.52 -9.78
CA LEU A 249 17.31 -18.85 -8.53
C LEU A 249 18.00 -20.00 -7.81
N GLU A 250 18.46 -21.02 -8.53
CA GLU A 250 19.29 -22.08 -7.97
C GLU A 250 20.58 -21.49 -7.40
N SER A 251 21.29 -20.61 -8.10
CA SER A 251 22.53 -20.01 -7.57
C SER A 251 22.31 -19.17 -6.30
N LEU A 252 21.21 -18.41 -6.26
CA LEU A 252 20.89 -17.51 -5.17
C LEU A 252 20.41 -18.28 -3.93
N PHE A 253 19.54 -19.25 -4.17
CA PHE A 253 18.87 -20.04 -3.16
C PHE A 253 19.52 -21.41 -2.98
N THR A 254 20.71 -21.69 -3.50
CA THR A 254 21.47 -22.91 -3.17
C THR A 254 22.97 -22.59 -3.17
N LYS A 255 23.41 -21.74 -2.23
CA LYS A 255 24.85 -21.51 -2.04
C LYS A 255 25.52 -22.79 -1.55
N LYS A 256 26.72 -23.12 -2.04
CA LYS A 256 27.51 -24.21 -1.47
C LYS A 256 28.46 -23.61 -0.45
N ASP A 257 28.45 -24.12 0.78
CA ASP A 257 29.48 -23.82 1.77
C ASP A 257 30.80 -24.49 1.35
N TRP A 258 31.92 -24.11 1.97
CA TRP A 258 33.26 -24.62 1.65
C TRP A 258 33.41 -26.15 1.77
N LEU A 259 32.51 -26.82 2.51
CA LEU A 259 32.40 -28.28 2.61
C LEU A 259 31.53 -28.92 1.51
N GLY A 260 31.12 -28.15 0.50
CA GLY A 260 30.25 -28.61 -0.58
C GLY A 260 28.77 -28.80 -0.19
N ARG A 261 28.38 -28.46 1.04
CA ARG A 261 26.99 -28.53 1.50
C ARG A 261 26.17 -27.37 0.92
N SER A 262 25.03 -27.67 0.30
CA SER A 262 24.13 -26.65 -0.25
C SER A 262 23.24 -26.04 0.83
N THR A 263 23.32 -24.71 0.98
CA THR A 263 22.49 -23.87 1.82
C THR A 263 21.71 -22.85 0.95
N VAL A 264 20.40 -23.00 0.89
CA VAL A 264 19.41 -21.96 0.50
C VAL A 264 19.46 -20.70 1.36
N SER A 265 20.09 -19.64 0.87
CA SER A 265 20.11 -18.33 1.52
C SER A 265 18.90 -17.52 1.08
N SER A 266 17.77 -17.61 1.80
CA SER A 266 16.62 -16.73 1.57
C SER A 266 16.05 -16.20 2.88
N HIS A 267 15.62 -14.95 2.85
CA HIS A 267 14.88 -14.29 3.93
C HIS A 267 13.37 -14.57 3.86
N VAL A 268 12.90 -15.20 2.77
CA VAL A 268 11.51 -15.61 2.62
C VAL A 268 11.25 -16.84 3.50
N PRO A 269 10.21 -16.84 4.35
CA PRO A 269 9.84 -18.02 5.13
C PRO A 269 9.66 -19.25 4.23
N ALA A 270 10.22 -20.39 4.65
CA ALA A 270 10.34 -21.57 3.79
C ALA A 270 9.00 -22.07 3.22
N GLN A 271 7.92 -22.05 4.02
CA GLN A 271 6.58 -22.42 3.55
C GLN A 271 6.07 -21.48 2.45
N CYS A 272 6.26 -20.17 2.60
CA CYS A 272 5.89 -19.17 1.60
C CYS A 272 6.73 -19.32 0.33
N LEU A 273 8.03 -19.57 0.48
CA LEU A 273 8.95 -19.81 -0.63
C LEU A 273 8.54 -21.05 -1.43
N LEU A 274 8.30 -22.17 -0.76
CA LEU A 274 7.87 -23.43 -1.39
C LEU A 274 6.54 -23.30 -2.11
N ARG A 275 5.55 -22.69 -1.46
CA ARG A 275 4.26 -22.38 -2.09
C ARG A 275 4.46 -21.61 -3.37
N ARG A 276 5.24 -20.53 -3.31
CA ARG A 276 5.43 -19.64 -4.45
C ARG A 276 6.22 -20.30 -5.58
N LEU A 277 7.26 -21.07 -5.25
CA LEU A 277 8.02 -21.86 -6.23
C LEU A 277 7.13 -22.90 -6.93
N SER A 278 6.26 -23.58 -6.18
CA SER A 278 5.28 -24.53 -6.74
C SER A 278 4.30 -23.83 -7.69
N GLU A 279 3.73 -22.69 -7.28
CA GLU A 279 2.85 -21.87 -8.13
C GLU A 279 3.52 -21.39 -9.43
N LEU A 280 4.84 -21.17 -9.38
CA LEU A 280 5.64 -20.72 -10.53
C LEU A 280 6.20 -21.87 -11.37
N GLY A 281 5.93 -23.13 -11.02
CA GLY A 281 6.37 -24.30 -11.79
C GLY A 281 7.84 -24.66 -11.59
N ALA A 282 8.39 -24.42 -10.40
CA ALA A 282 9.77 -24.80 -10.07
C ALA A 282 9.99 -26.32 -10.18
N SER A 283 11.24 -26.71 -10.50
CA SER A 283 11.62 -28.11 -10.59
C SER A 283 11.55 -28.82 -9.23
N SER A 284 11.26 -30.13 -9.25
CA SER A 284 11.30 -30.98 -8.05
C SER A 284 12.65 -30.93 -7.34
N ARG A 285 13.75 -30.70 -8.08
CA ARG A 285 15.10 -30.52 -7.54
C ARG A 285 15.23 -29.25 -6.70
N LEU A 286 14.79 -28.11 -7.21
CA LEU A 286 14.81 -26.84 -6.47
C LEU A 286 13.89 -26.91 -5.25
N MET A 287 12.69 -27.49 -5.42
CA MET A 287 11.76 -27.74 -4.32
C MET A 287 12.38 -28.63 -3.23
N ALA A 288 13.08 -29.70 -3.61
CA ALA A 288 13.79 -30.57 -2.69
C ALA A 288 14.92 -29.85 -1.93
N ALA A 289 15.70 -29.01 -2.61
CA ALA A 289 16.75 -28.21 -2.00
C ALA A 289 16.18 -27.24 -0.94
N CYS A 290 15.03 -26.63 -1.23
CA CYS A 290 14.29 -25.80 -0.28
C CYS A 290 13.75 -26.60 0.91
N LEU A 291 13.19 -27.79 0.68
CA LEU A 291 12.68 -28.65 1.78
C LEU A 291 13.77 -29.15 2.72
N ALA A 292 14.98 -29.42 2.21
CA ALA A 292 16.13 -29.86 3.02
C ALA A 292 16.50 -28.88 4.14
N LYS A 293 16.07 -27.62 4.04
CA LYS A 293 16.26 -26.53 5.01
C LYS A 293 15.47 -26.66 6.30
N LEU A 294 14.30 -27.28 6.20
CA LEU A 294 13.36 -27.28 7.30
C LEU A 294 13.95 -28.10 8.45
N PRO A 295 13.99 -27.56 9.68
CA PRO A 295 14.60 -28.25 10.81
C PRO A 295 13.77 -29.48 11.21
N SER A 296 12.45 -29.38 11.12
CA SER A 296 11.53 -30.46 11.44
C SER A 296 11.45 -31.47 10.28
N ALA A 297 11.77 -32.73 10.59
CA ALA A 297 11.59 -33.82 9.64
C ALA A 297 10.11 -34.04 9.29
N ASP A 298 9.21 -33.85 10.26
CA ASP A 298 7.78 -34.02 10.07
C ASP A 298 7.19 -32.90 9.22
N GLU A 299 7.60 -31.65 9.45
CA GLU A 299 7.21 -30.52 8.62
C GLU A 299 7.72 -30.69 7.18
N ARG A 300 8.98 -31.14 7.03
CA ARG A 300 9.57 -31.44 5.73
C ARG A 300 8.76 -32.51 4.99
N LEU A 301 8.41 -33.60 5.67
CA LEU A 301 7.62 -34.69 5.09
C LEU A 301 6.22 -34.19 4.68
N ALA A 302 5.53 -33.46 5.55
CA ALA A 302 4.20 -32.92 5.28
C ALA A 302 4.19 -32.00 4.05
N LEU A 303 5.15 -31.09 3.94
CA LEU A 303 5.26 -30.18 2.79
C LEU A 303 5.71 -30.93 1.52
N ALA A 304 6.59 -31.92 1.63
CA ALA A 304 6.99 -32.75 0.51
C ALA A 304 5.80 -33.54 -0.07
N LEU A 305 4.93 -34.08 0.79
CA LEU A 305 3.68 -34.73 0.38
C LEU A 305 2.74 -33.73 -0.30
N ASN A 306 2.53 -32.55 0.31
CA ASN A 306 1.62 -31.52 -0.21
C ASN A 306 2.02 -31.02 -1.60
N TYR A 307 3.31 -30.77 -1.82
CA TYR A 307 3.84 -30.28 -3.09
C TYR A 307 4.34 -31.40 -4.02
N LYS A 308 4.06 -32.67 -3.70
CA LYS A 308 4.46 -33.84 -4.49
C LYS A 308 5.96 -33.90 -4.83
N VAL A 309 6.81 -33.53 -3.87
CA VAL A 309 8.27 -33.64 -3.99
C VAL A 309 8.70 -35.06 -3.61
N HIS A 310 8.40 -36.00 -4.50
CA HIS A 310 8.46 -37.45 -4.26
C HIS A 310 9.82 -37.94 -3.74
N CYS A 311 10.92 -37.44 -4.29
CA CYS A 311 12.27 -37.84 -3.87
C CYS A 311 12.53 -37.55 -2.38
N VAL A 312 12.00 -36.44 -1.85
CA VAL A 312 12.13 -36.08 -0.43
C VAL A 312 11.27 -36.98 0.45
N VAL A 313 10.06 -37.34 0.01
CA VAL A 313 9.18 -38.27 0.73
C VAL A 313 9.86 -39.63 0.86
N ILE A 314 10.36 -40.19 -0.26
CA ILE A 314 11.03 -41.50 -0.30
C ILE A 314 12.26 -41.52 0.61
N GLN A 315 13.12 -40.50 0.48
CA GLN A 315 14.33 -40.39 1.32
C GLN A 315 13.99 -40.21 2.81
N THR A 316 12.90 -39.51 3.14
CA THR A 316 12.49 -39.32 4.54
C THR A 316 12.02 -40.64 5.15
N TYR A 317 11.15 -41.39 4.48
CA TYR A 317 10.70 -42.71 4.98
C TYR A 317 11.84 -43.71 5.09
N ALA A 318 12.77 -43.72 4.12
CA ALA A 318 14.00 -44.52 4.19
C ALA A 318 14.83 -44.18 5.44
N LYS A 319 15.04 -42.88 5.71
CA LYS A 319 15.77 -42.42 6.91
C LYS A 319 15.05 -42.76 8.21
N GLN A 320 13.73 -42.67 8.24
CA GLN A 320 12.90 -43.06 9.38
C GLN A 320 12.84 -44.58 9.59
N LYS A 321 13.27 -45.35 8.57
CA LYS A 321 13.18 -46.80 8.48
C LYS A 321 11.74 -47.31 8.49
N ASP A 322 10.81 -46.49 8.00
CA ASP A 322 9.39 -46.82 7.95
C ASP A 322 9.05 -47.52 6.62
N ARG A 323 9.11 -48.86 6.64
CA ARG A 323 8.89 -49.67 5.45
C ARG A 323 7.43 -49.63 5.01
N LEU A 324 6.50 -49.59 5.96
CA LEU A 324 5.08 -49.59 5.69
C LEU A 324 4.65 -48.29 5.01
N ALA A 325 5.08 -47.14 5.54
CA ALA A 325 4.79 -45.84 4.95
C ALA A 325 5.36 -45.70 3.53
N LEU A 326 6.61 -46.14 3.30
CA LEU A 326 7.20 -46.10 1.95
C LEU A 326 6.47 -47.05 0.98
N THR A 327 6.08 -48.23 1.44
CA THR A 327 5.31 -49.18 0.62
C THR A 327 3.95 -48.58 0.23
N ASN A 328 3.21 -48.04 1.19
CA ASN A 328 1.92 -47.39 0.94
C ASN A 328 2.08 -46.19 0.01
N TYR A 329 3.11 -45.36 0.21
CA TYR A 329 3.38 -44.22 -0.65
C TYR A 329 3.70 -44.63 -2.09
N LYS A 330 4.51 -45.67 -2.29
CA LYS A 330 4.82 -46.21 -3.62
C LYS A 330 3.54 -46.57 -4.39
N MET A 331 2.53 -47.12 -3.71
CA MET A 331 1.25 -47.48 -4.35
C MET A 331 0.45 -46.27 -4.86
N THR A 332 0.78 -45.06 -4.40
CA THR A 332 0.18 -43.80 -4.90
C THR A 332 0.89 -43.23 -6.13
N LEU A 333 2.07 -43.75 -6.48
CA LEU A 333 2.88 -43.32 -7.62
C LEU A 333 2.47 -44.08 -8.89
N ASN A 334 2.68 -43.47 -10.05
CA ASN A 334 2.46 -44.16 -11.32
C ASN A 334 3.50 -45.28 -11.49
N PRO A 335 3.11 -46.56 -11.72
CA PRO A 335 4.03 -47.69 -11.81
C PRO A 335 5.18 -47.58 -12.82
N GLN A 336 5.08 -46.67 -13.80
CA GLN A 336 6.12 -46.44 -14.81
C GLN A 336 6.93 -45.16 -14.58
N SER A 337 6.66 -44.41 -13.51
CA SER A 337 7.37 -43.16 -13.24
C SER A 337 8.74 -43.40 -12.58
N GLU A 338 9.66 -42.46 -12.76
CA GLU A 338 10.99 -42.52 -12.14
C GLU A 338 10.90 -42.60 -10.62
N GLU A 339 9.89 -41.96 -10.03
CA GLU A 339 9.65 -41.95 -8.59
C GLU A 339 9.19 -43.30 -8.06
N TYR A 340 8.38 -44.04 -8.82
CA TYR A 340 7.99 -45.40 -8.47
C TYR A 340 9.22 -46.32 -8.45
N ILE A 341 10.05 -46.23 -9.49
CA ILE A 341 11.31 -46.98 -9.59
C ILE A 341 12.25 -46.62 -8.43
N LEU A 342 12.37 -45.33 -8.11
CA LEU A 342 13.16 -44.86 -6.97
C LEU A 342 12.65 -45.46 -5.64
N ALA A 343 11.33 -45.44 -5.41
CA ALA A 343 10.73 -46.02 -4.21
C ALA A 343 10.94 -47.54 -4.14
N GLU A 344 10.80 -48.26 -5.26
CA GLU A 344 11.04 -49.70 -5.34
C GLU A 344 12.50 -50.06 -5.08
N ASN A 345 13.44 -49.35 -5.69
CA ASN A 345 14.86 -49.54 -5.46
C ASN A 345 15.24 -49.23 -4.01
N THR A 346 14.68 -48.18 -3.43
CA THR A 346 14.91 -47.82 -2.02
C THR A 346 14.39 -48.92 -1.07
N LEU A 347 13.20 -49.50 -1.34
CA LEU A 347 12.66 -50.61 -0.54
C LEU A 347 13.53 -51.88 -0.61
N ARG A 348 14.26 -52.06 -1.70
CA ARG A 348 15.16 -53.20 -1.94
C ARG A 348 16.60 -52.95 -1.48
N ASP A 349 16.93 -51.75 -1.00
CA ASP A 349 18.28 -51.41 -0.57
C ASP A 349 18.68 -52.23 0.68
N PRO A 350 19.67 -53.14 0.57
CA PRO A 350 20.07 -54.01 1.68
C PRO A 350 20.78 -53.24 2.81
N SER A 351 21.21 -52.00 2.59
CA SER A 351 21.84 -51.16 3.61
C SER A 351 20.85 -50.61 4.65
N ILE A 352 19.55 -50.58 4.32
CA ILE A 352 18.51 -50.04 5.20
C ILE A 352 17.96 -51.13 6.12
N LYS A 353 18.23 -51.00 7.42
CA LYS A 353 17.62 -51.84 8.46
C LYS A 353 16.23 -51.31 8.81
N TRP A 354 15.21 -51.79 8.12
CA TRP A 354 13.80 -51.40 8.33
C TRP A 354 13.31 -51.67 9.75
N LYS A 355 12.48 -50.78 10.28
CA LYS A 355 11.66 -51.07 11.47
C LYS A 355 10.46 -51.87 10.96
N ASN A 356 10.20 -53.01 11.61
CA ASN A 356 9.05 -53.85 11.32
C ASN A 356 7.74 -53.18 11.73
#